data_AF-A0A4Q1SKY4-F1
#
_entry.id   AF-A0A4Q1SKY4-F1
#
_cell.length_a   1.000
_cell.length_b   1.000
_cell.length_c   1.000
_cell.angle_alpha   90.00
_cell.angle_beta   90.00
_cell.angle_gamma   90.00
#
_symmetry.space_group_name_H-M   'P 1'
#
loop_
_entity.id
_entity.type
_entity.pdbx_description
1 polymer ?
#
loop_
_entity_poly.entity_id
_entity_poly.type
_entity_poly.pdbx_seq_one_letter_code
_entity_poly.pdbx_strand_id
1 'polypeptide(L)'
;MRVSKYGAAAIIAPGPSGKGAALVARPGLVFNGEIAYVLDRGFQKFFRTSHFEFPATAERLRTEHKFSEEFGEIAGETSLYNESLGSVSDEYMYDRVKGRDLDGPKKAGAPWDSAAH
;
A
#
# COMPACT_ATOMS: atom_id res chain seq x y z
N MET A 1 -1.89 20.66 -0.64
CA MET A 1 -0.60 21.02 -1.23
C MET A 1 0.07 19.76 -1.76
N ARG A 2 0.61 19.83 -2.99
CA ARG A 2 1.39 18.74 -3.58
C ARG A 2 2.87 18.95 -3.28
N VAL A 3 3.52 17.91 -2.76
CA VAL A 3 4.98 17.85 -2.57
C VAL A 3 5.52 16.86 -3.59
N SER A 4 6.57 17.21 -4.33
CA SER A 4 7.09 16.35 -5.40
C SER A 4 8.59 16.45 -5.58
N LYS A 5 9.23 15.31 -5.84
CA LYS A 5 10.66 15.18 -6.13
C LYS A 5 10.91 13.88 -6.90
N TYR A 6 11.94 13.84 -7.75
CA TYR A 6 12.34 12.63 -8.52
C TYR A 6 11.24 12.00 -9.40
N GLY A 7 10.20 12.75 -9.76
CA GLY A 7 9.03 12.19 -10.46
C GLY A 7 8.07 11.43 -9.55
N ALA A 8 8.24 11.49 -8.23
CA ALA A 8 7.28 11.06 -7.22
C ALA A 8 6.60 12.26 -6.57
N ALA A 9 5.43 12.03 -5.95
CA ALA A 9 4.71 13.05 -5.21
C ALA A 9 3.86 12.47 -4.07
N ALA A 10 3.51 13.35 -3.14
CA ALA A 10 2.51 13.15 -2.09
C ALA A 10 1.59 14.38 -2.03
N ILE A 11 0.39 14.23 -1.46
CA ILE A 11 -0.53 15.34 -1.23
C ILE A 11 -0.80 15.45 0.26
N ILE A 12 -0.57 16.64 0.82
CA ILE A 12 -0.91 16.97 2.20
C ILE A 12 -1.99 18.04 2.26
N ALA A 13 -2.80 18.03 3.31
CA ALA A 13 -3.79 19.06 3.62
C ALA A 13 -3.66 19.47 5.10
N PRO A 14 -4.26 20.58 5.53
CA PRO A 14 -4.39 20.87 6.95
C PRO A 14 -5.02 19.68 7.70
N GLY A 15 -4.45 19.33 8.84
CA GLY A 15 -4.98 18.25 9.67
C GLY A 15 -6.35 18.60 10.26
N PRO A 16 -7.09 17.60 10.77
CA PRO A 16 -8.35 17.83 11.47
C PRO A 16 -8.18 18.89 12.55
N SER A 17 -9.15 19.82 12.64
CA SER A 17 -9.11 20.95 13.58
C SER A 17 -7.95 21.93 13.38
N GLY A 18 -7.33 21.97 12.19
CA GLY A 18 -6.30 22.94 11.81
C GLY A 18 -4.93 22.71 12.45
N LYS A 19 -4.71 21.55 13.08
CA LYS A 19 -3.43 21.19 13.70
C LYS A 19 -2.68 20.20 12.82
N GLY A 20 -1.43 20.52 12.51
CA GLY A 20 -0.54 19.68 11.71
C GLY A 20 -1.00 19.54 10.25
N ALA A 21 -0.41 18.57 9.55
CA ALA A 21 -0.79 18.18 8.20
C ALA A 21 -1.38 16.77 8.22
N ALA A 22 -2.37 16.52 7.36
CA ALA A 22 -2.88 15.19 7.07
C ALA A 22 -2.43 14.77 5.67
N LEU A 23 -2.04 13.51 5.52
CA LEU A 23 -1.72 12.90 4.24
C LEU A 23 -3.02 12.57 3.50
N VAL A 24 -3.23 13.21 2.35
CA VAL A 24 -4.39 13.00 1.47
C VAL A 24 -4.09 11.95 0.41
N ALA A 25 -2.87 11.97 -0.13
CA ALA A 25 -2.35 10.94 -1.03
C ALA A 25 -0.95 10.56 -0.56
N ARG A 26 -0.74 9.25 -0.39
CA ARG A 26 0.56 8.69 -0.01
C ARG A 26 1.62 9.00 -1.07
N PRO A 27 2.91 9.00 -0.69
CA PRO A 27 4.00 8.98 -1.63
C PRO A 27 3.79 7.94 -2.74
N GLY A 28 4.08 8.33 -3.98
CA GLY A 28 3.98 7.45 -5.14
C GLY A 28 4.52 8.09 -6.41
N LEU A 29 4.74 7.30 -7.46
CA LEU A 29 5.24 7.82 -8.74
C LEU A 29 4.17 8.63 -9.46
N VAL A 30 4.59 9.71 -10.11
CA VAL A 30 3.70 10.54 -10.92
C VAL A 30 3.64 9.98 -12.33
N PHE A 31 2.46 9.54 -12.75
CA PHE A 31 2.22 9.09 -14.10
C PHE A 31 0.98 9.78 -14.67
N ASN A 32 1.15 10.49 -15.79
CA ASN A 32 0.09 11.27 -16.44
C ASN A 32 -0.65 12.24 -15.47
N GLY A 33 0.09 12.86 -14.55
CA GLY A 33 -0.46 13.79 -13.56
C GLY A 33 -1.01 13.15 -12.28
N GLU A 34 -1.31 11.85 -12.30
CA GLU A 34 -1.79 11.07 -11.16
C GLU A 34 -0.65 10.48 -10.34
N ILE A 35 -0.88 10.31 -9.03
CA ILE A 35 0.04 9.60 -8.14
C ILE A 35 -0.35 8.12 -8.17
N ALA A 36 0.54 7.29 -8.70
CA ALA A 36 0.38 5.85 -8.78
C ALA A 36 0.82 5.19 -7.47
N TYR A 37 0.05 4.21 -7.00
CA TYR A 37 0.36 3.41 -5.82
C TYR A 37 0.95 2.05 -6.22
N VAL A 38 1.66 1.39 -5.31
CA VAL A 38 2.29 0.09 -5.55
C VAL A 38 1.28 -1.02 -5.28
N LEU A 39 0.93 -1.76 -6.32
CA LEU A 39 0.06 -2.93 -6.29
C LEU A 39 0.90 -4.21 -6.39
N ASP A 40 0.70 -5.14 -5.46
CA ASP A 40 1.29 -6.47 -5.49
C ASP A 40 0.29 -7.50 -6.01
N ARG A 41 0.65 -8.20 -7.10
CA ARG A 41 -0.16 -9.30 -7.65
C ARG A 41 0.31 -10.68 -7.17
N GLY A 42 1.30 -10.75 -6.28
CA GLY A 42 1.96 -11.96 -5.80
C GLY A 42 3.07 -12.50 -6.68
N PHE A 43 2.98 -12.30 -8.00
CA PHE A 43 4.04 -12.68 -8.94
C PHE A 43 4.90 -11.48 -9.40
N GLN A 44 4.35 -10.27 -9.32
CA GLN A 44 4.99 -9.04 -9.78
C GLN A 44 4.33 -7.84 -9.10
N LYS A 45 5.12 -6.81 -8.84
CA LYS A 45 4.62 -5.50 -8.40
C LYS A 45 4.35 -4.60 -9.60
N PHE A 46 3.30 -3.79 -9.50
CA PHE A 46 2.86 -2.82 -10.49
C PHE A 46 2.68 -1.46 -9.84
N PHE A 47 2.83 -0.40 -10.62
CA PHE A 47 2.26 0.90 -10.26
C PHE A 47 0.89 1.00 -10.91
N ARG A 48 -0.08 1.47 -10.13
CA ARG A 48 -1.48 1.60 -10.58
C ARG A 48 -1.99 3.01 -10.36
N THR A 49 -2.59 3.56 -11.42
CA THR A 49 -3.40 4.78 -11.38
C THR A 49 -4.88 4.41 -11.56
N SER A 50 -5.75 5.41 -11.69
CA SER A 50 -7.17 5.15 -11.99
C SER A 50 -7.40 4.48 -13.36
N HIS A 51 -6.45 4.64 -14.29
CA HIS A 51 -6.61 4.23 -15.69
C HIS A 51 -5.52 3.26 -16.19
N PHE A 52 -4.37 3.21 -15.54
CA PHE A 52 -3.23 2.45 -16.03
C PHE A 52 -2.62 1.58 -14.93
N GLU A 53 -2.12 0.42 -15.35
CA GLU A 53 -1.30 -0.47 -14.54
C GLU A 53 -0.03 -0.77 -15.35
N PHE A 54 1.14 -0.59 -14.74
CA PHE A 54 2.42 -0.82 -15.42
C PHE A 54 3.45 -1.44 -14.48
N PRO A 55 4.41 -2.24 -15.00
CA PRO A 55 5.36 -2.95 -14.14
C PRO A 55 6.20 -2.01 -13.27
N ALA A 56 6.32 -2.37 -11.99
CA ALA A 56 7.20 -1.70 -11.04
C ALA A 56 8.63 -2.23 -11.21
N THR A 57 9.37 -1.60 -12.13
CA THR A 57 10.81 -1.87 -12.33
C THR A 57 11.60 -1.53 -11.06
N ALA A 58 12.75 -2.16 -10.85
CA ALA A 58 13.61 -1.89 -9.70
C ALA A 58 14.00 -0.40 -9.54
N GLU A 59 14.28 0.30 -10.66
CA GLU A 59 14.58 1.74 -10.63
C GLU A 59 13.42 2.55 -10.04
N ARG A 60 12.21 2.35 -10.58
CA ARG A 60 10.98 2.98 -10.12
C ARG A 60 10.69 2.74 -8.63
N LEU A 61 10.88 1.52 -8.15
CA LEU A 61 10.71 1.19 -6.73
C LEU A 61 11.75 1.89 -5.84
N ARG A 62 13.01 2.01 -6.30
CA ARG A 62 14.03 2.78 -5.57
C ARG A 62 13.71 4.27 -5.54
N THR A 63 13.20 4.81 -6.64
CA THR A 63 12.80 6.22 -6.72
C THR A 63 11.64 6.53 -5.78
N GLU A 64 10.61 5.68 -5.78
CA GLU A 64 9.47 5.81 -4.86
C GLU A 64 9.95 5.71 -3.41
N HIS A 65 10.68 4.66 -3.05
CA HIS A 65 11.18 4.46 -1.68
C HIS A 65 12.06 5.62 -1.21
N LYS A 66 12.98 6.12 -2.06
CA LYS A 66 13.82 7.27 -1.73
C LYS A 66 12.99 8.51 -1.41
N PHE A 67 11.94 8.77 -2.21
CA PHE A 67 11.05 9.90 -1.95
C PHE A 67 10.26 9.70 -0.66
N SER A 68 9.77 8.49 -0.40
CA SER A 68 9.01 8.14 0.79
C SER A 68 9.82 8.32 2.08
N GLU A 69 11.08 7.86 2.11
CA GLU A 69 11.98 8.06 3.25
C GLU A 69 12.28 9.56 3.49
N GLU A 70 12.67 10.30 2.45
CA GLU A 70 12.94 11.75 2.57
C GLU A 70 11.68 12.51 3.03
N PHE A 71 10.50 12.12 2.54
CA PHE A 71 9.24 12.72 2.94
C PHE A 71 8.91 12.43 4.40
N GLY A 72 9.04 11.17 4.83
CA GLY A 72 8.80 10.74 6.21
C GLY A 72 9.73 11.43 7.21
N GLU A 73 11.02 11.53 6.90
CA GLU A 73 12.00 12.25 7.72
C GLU A 73 11.62 13.73 7.90
N ILE A 74 11.23 14.41 6.83
CA ILE A 74 10.82 15.83 6.87
C ILE A 74 9.48 15.99 7.62
N ALA A 75 8.55 15.05 7.44
CA ALA A 75 7.26 15.06 8.11
C ALA A 75 7.35 14.67 9.60
N GLY A 76 8.50 14.15 10.05
CA GLY A 76 8.69 13.66 11.42
C GLY A 76 7.95 12.35 11.68
N GLU A 77 7.76 11.52 10.66
CA GLU A 77 7.17 10.19 10.79
C GLU A 77 8.13 9.21 11.49
N THR A 78 7.57 8.24 12.20
CA THR A 78 8.35 7.16 12.80
C THR A 78 8.92 6.27 11.71
N SER A 79 10.25 6.14 11.65
CA SER A 79 10.88 5.17 10.74
C SER A 79 10.57 3.74 11.19
N LEU A 80 9.79 3.02 10.37
CA LEU A 80 9.44 1.63 10.60
C LEU A 80 10.47 0.73 9.90
N TYR A 81 11.02 -0.25 10.64
CA TYR A 81 12.08 -1.13 10.12
C TYR A 81 11.73 -1.80 8.77
N ASN A 82 10.49 -2.27 8.62
CA ASN A 82 10.04 -2.91 7.38
C ASN A 82 9.91 -1.94 6.20
N GLU A 83 9.63 -0.67 6.47
CA GLU A 83 9.49 0.38 5.44
C GLU A 83 10.86 0.95 5.06
N SER A 84 11.84 0.95 5.98
CA SER A 84 13.20 1.44 5.72
C SER A 84 14.10 0.44 4.98
N LEU A 85 13.74 -0.85 4.94
CA LEU A 85 14.46 -1.85 4.14
C LEU A 85 14.20 -1.71 2.63
N GLY A 86 13.13 -1.04 2.22
CA GLY A 86 12.79 -0.83 0.82
C GLY A 86 11.30 -0.55 0.60
N SER A 87 10.88 -0.55 -0.67
CA SER A 87 9.50 -0.28 -1.05
C SER A 87 8.53 -1.37 -0.57
N VAL A 88 7.54 -0.98 0.23
CA VAL A 88 6.35 -1.78 0.53
C VAL A 88 5.29 -1.62 -0.57
N SER A 89 4.25 -2.45 -0.53
CA SER A 89 3.10 -2.30 -1.44
C SER A 89 1.91 -1.70 -0.68
N ASP A 90 1.20 -0.78 -1.32
CA ASP A 90 -0.02 -0.16 -0.78
C ASP A 90 -1.21 -1.14 -0.80
N GLU A 91 -1.26 -1.99 -1.82
CA GLU A 91 -2.33 -2.94 -2.04
C GLU A 91 -1.79 -4.31 -2.43
N TYR A 92 -2.41 -5.37 -1.89
CA TYR A 92 -2.05 -6.76 -2.19
C TYR A 92 -3.26 -7.47 -2.80
N MET A 93 -3.23 -7.68 -4.12
CA MET A 93 -4.25 -8.39 -4.89
C MET A 93 -3.71 -9.72 -5.41
N TYR A 94 -3.68 -10.72 -4.53
CA TYR A 94 -3.34 -12.08 -4.92
C TYR A 94 -4.48 -12.74 -5.69
N ASP A 95 -4.13 -13.58 -6.66
CA ASP A 95 -5.11 -14.50 -7.24
C ASP A 95 -5.56 -15.49 -6.15
N ARG A 96 -6.81 -15.31 -5.70
CA ARG A 96 -7.40 -16.14 -4.65
C ARG A 96 -8.30 -17.17 -5.30
N VAL A 97 -8.26 -18.38 -4.75
CA VAL A 97 -9.20 -19.45 -5.13
C VAL A 97 -10.63 -18.93 -5.01
N LYS A 98 -11.36 -18.96 -6.11
CA LYS A 98 -12.77 -18.54 -6.18
C LYS A 98 -13.58 -19.30 -5.12
N GLY A 99 -14.29 -18.57 -4.27
CA GLY A 99 -15.14 -19.14 -3.21
C GLY A 99 -14.45 -19.46 -1.89
N ARG A 100 -13.15 -19.17 -1.74
CA ARG A 100 -12.42 -19.42 -0.47
C ARG A 100 -12.94 -18.59 0.70
N ASP A 101 -13.28 -17.33 0.44
CA ASP A 101 -13.74 -16.38 1.46
C ASP A 101 -15.28 -16.41 1.61
N LEU A 102 -15.96 -17.44 1.08
CA LEU A 102 -17.36 -17.73 1.35
C LEU A 102 -17.48 -18.55 2.64
N ASP A 103 -18.68 -18.59 3.23
CA ASP A 103 -18.98 -19.53 4.30
C ASP A 103 -18.60 -20.94 3.84
N GLY A 104 -17.53 -21.48 4.44
CA GLY A 104 -17.13 -22.86 4.21
C GLY A 104 -18.28 -23.81 4.57
N PRO A 105 -18.25 -25.06 4.10
CA PRO A 105 -19.23 -26.05 4.53
C PRO A 105 -19.28 -26.04 6.06
N LYS A 106 -20.49 -25.93 6.63
CA LYS A 106 -20.69 -25.95 8.09
C LYS A 106 -19.89 -27.13 8.64
N LYS A 107 -18.86 -26.84 9.44
CA LYS A 107 -18.10 -27.90 10.11
C LYS A 107 -19.12 -28.75 10.86
N ALA A 108 -19.13 -30.05 10.60
CA ALA A 108 -19.85 -30.97 11.47
C ALA A 108 -19.36 -30.73 12.91
N GLY A 109 -20.26 -30.84 13.89
CA GLY A 109 -19.90 -30.75 15.30
C GLY A 109 -18.68 -31.62 15.58
N ALA A 110 -17.79 -31.14 16.43
CA ALA A 110 -16.57 -31.87 16.67
C ALA A 110 -16.90 -33.23 17.30
N PRO A 111 -16.14 -34.31 16.99
CA PRO A 111 -16.45 -35.65 17.50
C PRO A 111 -16.53 -35.77 19.04
N TRP A 112 -15.92 -34.82 19.75
CA TRP A 112 -15.93 -34.74 21.22
C TRP A 112 -17.12 -33.95 21.79
N ASP A 113 -17.90 -33.25 20.96
CA ASP A 113 -19.13 -32.57 21.41
C ASP A 113 -20.22 -33.58 21.83
N SER A 114 -20.16 -34.80 21.29
CA SER A 114 -21.03 -35.94 21.68
C SER A 114 -20.52 -36.75 22.87
N ALA A 115 -19.34 -36.43 23.42
CA ALA A 115 -18.72 -37.19 24.52
C ALA A 115 -19.08 -36.66 25.92
N ALA A 116 -19.88 -35.59 26.01
CA ALA A 116 -20.38 -35.07 27.28
C ALA A 116 -21.69 -35.78 27.66
N HIS A 117 -21.58 -36.96 28.24
CA HIS A 117 -22.64 -37.63 29.01
C HIS A 117 -22.06 -38.28 30.26
#